data_AF-A0A969NGZ6-F1
#
_entry.id   AF-A0A969NGZ6-F1
#
_cell.length_a   1.000
_cell.length_b   1.000
_cell.length_c   1.000
_cell.angle_alpha   90.00
_cell.angle_beta   90.00
_cell.angle_gamma   90.00
#
_symmetry.space_group_name_H-M   'P 1'
#
loop_
_entity.id
_entity.type
_entity.pdbx_description
1 polymer ?
#
loop_
_entity_poly.entity_id
_entity_poly.type
_entity_poly.pdbx_seq_one_letter_code
_entity_poly.pdbx_strand_id
1 'polypeptide(L)'
;EETVRKLSKLHMYDCLRANKTLAAWGVEGRVPFLDKEFIDVAMRINPKDKMITSEKMEKWIVRKAFEDYLPESVAWRQKEQFSDGVGYSWIDSLKILSEEVVTDKQMENAKYRFPHNTPKTKEEYLYRNIFHEHFPSQSAAKCVPYESSIACSTATALEWDESFKNNADPSGRAMSKVHVNGYV
;
A
#
# COMPACT_ATOMS: atom_id res chain seq x y z
N GLU A 1 -14.81 -10.70 -4.51
CA GLU A 1 -14.09 -10.25 -5.72
C GLU A 1 -12.83 -9.44 -5.39
N GLU A 2 -12.88 -8.50 -4.43
CA GLU A 2 -11.73 -7.62 -4.16
C GLU A 2 -10.43 -8.34 -3.76
N THR A 3 -10.50 -9.34 -2.89
CA THR A 3 -9.31 -10.10 -2.47
C THR A 3 -8.67 -10.87 -3.63
N VAL A 4 -9.46 -11.40 -4.56
CA VAL A 4 -8.96 -12.08 -5.77
C VAL A 4 -8.19 -11.10 -6.64
N ARG A 5 -8.74 -9.90 -6.85
CA ARG A 5 -8.09 -8.86 -7.64
C ARG A 5 -6.79 -8.39 -6.99
N LYS A 6 -6.79 -8.16 -5.68
CA LYS A 6 -5.55 -7.83 -4.93
C LYS A 6 -4.50 -8.92 -5.11
N LEU A 7 -4.86 -10.19 -4.95
CA LEU A 7 -3.96 -11.32 -5.21
C LEU A 7 -3.38 -11.30 -6.63
N SER A 8 -4.19 -11.05 -7.66
CA SER A 8 -3.72 -10.98 -9.05
C SER A 8 -2.71 -9.87 -9.32
N LYS A 9 -2.68 -8.82 -8.48
CA LYS A 9 -1.80 -7.66 -8.64
C LYS A 9 -0.61 -7.65 -7.68
N LEU A 10 -0.57 -8.55 -6.69
CA LEU A 10 0.49 -8.58 -5.66
C LEU A 10 1.91 -8.59 -6.23
N HIS A 11 2.11 -9.23 -7.38
CA HIS A 11 3.41 -9.31 -8.06
C HIS A 11 3.97 -7.95 -8.49
N MET A 12 3.12 -6.92 -8.65
CA MET A 12 3.54 -5.56 -8.99
C MET A 12 3.72 -4.65 -7.76
N TYR A 13 3.26 -5.08 -6.58
CA TYR A 13 3.25 -4.29 -5.35
C TYR A 13 4.04 -4.97 -4.22
N ASP A 14 3.36 -5.62 -3.27
CA ASP A 14 3.98 -6.16 -2.05
C ASP A 14 5.02 -7.23 -2.33
N CYS A 15 4.77 -8.14 -3.29
CA CYS A 15 5.75 -9.17 -3.66
C CYS A 15 6.97 -8.55 -4.32
N LEU A 16 6.78 -7.52 -5.15
CA LEU A 16 7.88 -6.80 -5.82
C LEU A 16 8.80 -6.16 -4.78
N ARG A 17 8.22 -5.43 -3.82
CA ARG A 17 8.95 -4.78 -2.73
C ARG A 17 9.66 -5.83 -1.88
N ALA A 18 8.92 -6.77 -1.29
CA ALA A 18 9.49 -7.78 -0.39
C ALA A 18 10.64 -8.56 -1.05
N ASN A 19 10.46 -9.02 -2.29
CA ASN A 19 11.51 -9.75 -3.00
C ASN A 19 12.72 -8.88 -3.30
N LYS A 20 12.55 -7.73 -3.96
CA LYS A 20 13.68 -6.92 -4.42
C LYS A 20 14.45 -6.26 -3.29
N THR A 21 13.79 -5.78 -2.23
CA THR A 21 14.48 -5.13 -1.11
C THR A 21 15.29 -6.10 -0.28
N LEU A 22 14.83 -7.35 -0.13
CA LEU A 22 15.60 -8.39 0.56
C LEU A 22 16.73 -8.92 -0.32
N ALA A 23 16.47 -9.16 -1.61
CA ALA A 23 17.48 -9.63 -2.55
C ALA A 23 18.64 -8.63 -2.75
N ALA A 24 18.40 -7.33 -2.58
CA ALA A 24 19.45 -6.31 -2.58
C ALA A 24 20.54 -6.55 -1.53
N TRP A 25 20.25 -7.35 -0.50
CA TRP A 25 21.18 -7.72 0.57
C TRP A 25 21.46 -9.23 0.60
N GLY A 26 21.14 -9.96 -0.48
CA GLY A 26 21.34 -11.42 -0.55
C GLY A 26 20.45 -12.21 0.42
N VAL A 27 19.33 -11.63 0.88
CA VAL A 27 18.41 -12.28 1.82
C VAL A 27 17.22 -12.87 1.07
N GLU A 28 16.88 -14.12 1.35
CA GLU A 28 15.66 -14.78 0.86
C GLU A 28 14.48 -14.49 1.80
N GLY A 29 13.43 -13.86 1.28
CA GLY A 29 12.15 -13.70 1.98
C GLY A 29 11.15 -14.79 1.60
N ARG A 30 10.57 -15.47 2.60
CA ARG A 30 9.45 -16.41 2.41
C ARG A 30 8.16 -15.81 2.92
N VAL A 31 7.06 -16.08 2.20
CA VAL A 31 5.74 -15.50 2.45
C VAL A 31 4.68 -16.61 2.61
N PRO A 32 4.58 -17.28 3.77
CA PRO A 32 3.69 -18.43 3.96
C PRO A 32 2.21 -18.15 3.69
N PHE A 33 1.75 -16.91 3.88
CA PHE A 33 0.39 -16.50 3.52
C PHE A 33 0.08 -16.55 2.02
N LEU A 34 1.11 -16.68 1.17
CA LEU A 34 0.98 -16.85 -0.27
C LEU A 34 1.35 -18.27 -0.72
N ASP A 35 1.50 -19.21 0.21
CA ASP A 35 1.59 -20.63 -0.13
C ASP A 35 0.32 -21.07 -0.89
N LYS A 36 0.50 -21.98 -1.85
CA LYS A 36 -0.59 -22.41 -2.73
C LYS A 36 -1.69 -23.15 -1.96
N GLU A 37 -1.32 -24.05 -1.07
CA GLU A 37 -2.27 -24.84 -0.27
C GLU A 37 -2.99 -23.94 0.73
N PHE A 38 -2.25 -23.01 1.35
CA PHE A 38 -2.84 -22.00 2.23
C PHE A 38 -3.85 -21.11 1.49
N ILE A 39 -3.49 -20.58 0.31
CA ILE A 39 -4.39 -19.76 -0.51
C ILE A 39 -5.65 -20.54 -0.89
N ASP A 40 -5.52 -21.81 -1.30
CA ASP A 40 -6.66 -22.64 -1.69
C ASP A 40 -7.67 -22.77 -0.55
N VAL A 41 -7.21 -22.98 0.68
CA VAL A 41 -8.09 -22.99 1.86
C VAL A 41 -8.64 -21.59 2.13
N ALA A 42 -7.76 -20.59 2.27
CA ALA A 42 -8.13 -19.24 2.66
C ALA A 42 -9.15 -18.62 1.69
N MET A 43 -9.03 -18.89 0.39
CA MET A 43 -9.91 -18.32 -0.64
C MET A 43 -11.25 -19.05 -0.77
N ARG A 44 -11.35 -20.31 -0.32
CA ARG A 44 -12.61 -21.09 -0.33
C ARG A 44 -13.49 -20.86 0.91
N ILE A 45 -12.95 -20.29 1.97
CA ILE A 45 -13.74 -19.87 3.14
C ILE A 45 -14.83 -18.88 2.69
N ASN A 46 -16.03 -19.03 3.26
CA ASN A 46 -17.18 -18.18 3.00
C ASN A 46 -16.78 -16.69 3.13
N PRO A 47 -16.93 -15.88 2.07
CA PRO A 47 -16.56 -14.48 2.11
C PRO A 47 -17.25 -13.69 3.23
N LYS A 48 -18.45 -14.11 3.67
CA LYS A 48 -19.17 -13.47 4.79
C LYS A 48 -18.35 -13.51 6.09
N ASP A 49 -17.54 -14.53 6.30
CA ASP A 49 -16.68 -14.65 7.48
C ASP A 49 -15.41 -13.79 7.41
N LYS A 50 -15.14 -13.17 6.26
CA LYS A 50 -14.05 -12.22 6.05
C LYS A 50 -14.51 -10.76 6.19
N MET A 51 -15.83 -10.53 6.28
CA MET A 51 -16.40 -9.20 6.39
C MET A 51 -16.24 -8.65 7.81
N ILE A 52 -16.00 -7.35 7.89
CA ILE A 52 -15.99 -6.60 9.15
C ILE A 52 -17.44 -6.33 9.54
N THR A 53 -17.78 -6.60 10.80
CA THR A 53 -19.09 -6.30 11.40
C THR A 53 -18.89 -5.61 12.74
N SER A 54 -19.97 -5.24 13.43
CA SER A 54 -19.89 -4.74 14.81
C SER A 54 -19.22 -5.71 15.80
N GLU A 55 -19.20 -7.01 15.47
CA GLU A 55 -18.64 -8.07 16.31
C GLU A 55 -17.31 -8.62 15.77
N LYS A 56 -16.99 -8.37 14.50
CA LYS A 56 -15.82 -8.94 13.81
C LYS A 56 -14.92 -7.82 13.26
N MET A 57 -13.72 -7.70 13.80
CA MET A 57 -12.69 -6.78 13.27
C MET A 57 -11.99 -7.33 12.01
N GLU A 58 -11.08 -6.55 11.42
CA GLU A 58 -10.32 -6.99 10.25
C GLU A 58 -9.52 -8.26 10.56
N LYS A 59 -9.55 -9.21 9.61
CA LYS A 59 -8.89 -10.52 9.72
C LYS A 59 -9.33 -11.35 10.93
N TRP A 60 -10.55 -11.15 11.44
CA TRP A 60 -11.10 -11.86 12.60
C TRP A 60 -10.86 -13.37 12.57
N ILE A 61 -11.11 -14.05 11.43
CA ILE A 61 -10.94 -15.50 11.33
C ILE A 61 -9.49 -15.95 11.54
N VAL A 62 -8.52 -15.16 11.09
CA VAL A 62 -7.09 -15.42 11.30
C VAL A 62 -6.75 -15.17 12.76
N ARG A 63 -7.25 -14.08 13.35
CA ARG A 63 -7.04 -13.78 14.78
C ARG A 63 -7.55 -14.90 15.65
N LYS A 64 -8.77 -15.39 15.39
CA LYS A 64 -9.37 -16.53 16.09
C LYS A 64 -8.57 -17.82 15.94
N ALA A 65 -8.08 -18.13 14.74
CA ALA A 65 -7.32 -19.35 14.52
C ALA A 65 -5.98 -19.40 15.30
N PHE A 66 -5.44 -18.24 15.70
CA PHE A 66 -4.13 -18.12 16.35
C PHE A 66 -4.18 -17.39 17.70
N GLU A 67 -5.37 -17.21 18.30
CA GLU A 67 -5.51 -16.41 19.54
C GLU A 67 -4.74 -17.00 20.72
N ASP A 68 -4.62 -18.33 20.77
CA ASP A 68 -3.89 -19.04 21.82
C ASP A 68 -2.35 -18.99 21.66
N TYR A 69 -1.85 -18.52 20.51
CA TYR A 69 -0.41 -18.46 20.21
C TYR A 69 0.24 -17.12 20.60
N LEU A 70 -0.56 -16.08 20.81
CA LEU A 70 -0.09 -14.71 20.99
C LEU A 70 -0.72 -14.09 22.25
N PRO A 71 -0.05 -13.10 22.88
CA PRO A 71 -0.70 -12.30 23.90
C PRO A 71 -1.97 -11.64 23.34
N GLU A 72 -3.03 -11.57 24.15
CA GLU A 72 -4.32 -11.00 23.75
C GLU A 72 -4.18 -9.59 23.14
N SER A 73 -3.31 -8.78 23.75
CA SER A 73 -2.99 -7.43 23.28
C SER A 73 -2.39 -7.36 21.87
N VAL A 74 -1.79 -8.45 21.39
CA VAL A 74 -1.27 -8.58 20.01
C VAL A 74 -2.32 -9.21 19.11
N ALA A 75 -2.95 -10.30 19.55
CA ALA A 75 -3.96 -11.05 18.80
C ALA A 75 -5.15 -10.16 18.38
N TRP A 76 -5.51 -9.19 19.22
CA TRP A 76 -6.65 -8.29 19.03
C TRP A 76 -6.26 -6.83 18.80
N ARG A 77 -4.97 -6.56 18.51
CA ARG A 77 -4.52 -5.21 18.16
C ARG A 77 -5.15 -4.75 16.86
N GLN A 78 -5.75 -3.56 16.85
CA GLN A 78 -6.26 -2.95 15.63
C GLN A 78 -5.11 -2.73 14.63
N LYS A 79 -5.36 -3.03 13.36
CA LYS A 79 -4.40 -2.80 12.29
C LYS A 79 -4.10 -1.30 12.16
N GLU A 80 -2.85 -0.93 12.35
CA GLU A 80 -2.31 0.36 11.90
C GLU A 80 -1.81 0.27 10.44
N GLN A 81 -1.79 1.40 9.74
CA GLN A 81 -1.17 1.51 8.42
C GLN A 81 0.36 1.54 8.55
N PHE A 82 1.06 1.00 7.54
CA PHE A 82 2.51 0.76 7.61
C PHE A 82 3.34 2.04 7.75
N SER A 83 2.83 3.15 7.21
CA SER A 83 3.37 4.50 7.31
C SER A 83 3.50 4.97 8.76
N ASP A 84 2.42 4.82 9.52
CA ASP A 84 2.34 5.35 10.88
C ASP A 84 3.04 4.41 11.88
N GLY A 85 3.04 3.10 11.62
CA GLY A 85 3.74 2.11 12.43
C GLY A 85 5.27 2.16 12.36
N VAL A 86 5.84 2.80 11.34
CA VAL A 86 7.31 3.01 11.22
C VAL A 86 7.75 4.33 11.87
N GLY A 87 6.83 5.30 11.98
CA GLY A 87 7.06 6.59 12.61
C GLY A 87 6.63 7.75 11.71
N TYR A 88 5.86 8.68 12.28
CA TYR A 88 5.24 9.80 11.57
C TYR A 88 6.24 10.71 10.83
N SER A 89 7.44 10.90 11.40
CA SER A 89 8.47 11.77 10.81
C SER A 89 9.00 11.27 9.47
N TRP A 90 8.85 9.98 9.14
CA TRP A 90 9.42 9.42 7.92
C TRP A 90 8.77 9.99 6.66
N ILE A 91 7.44 9.91 6.57
CA ILE A 91 6.69 10.42 5.41
C ILE A 91 6.79 11.93 5.34
N ASP A 92 6.72 12.60 6.48
CA ASP A 92 6.78 14.07 6.51
C ASP A 92 8.14 14.58 6.03
N SER A 93 9.23 13.88 6.38
CA SER A 93 10.58 14.18 5.86
C SER A 93 10.69 13.98 4.34
N LEU A 94 10.06 12.94 3.79
CA LEU A 94 10.03 12.71 2.34
C LEU A 94 9.27 13.79 1.60
N LYS A 95 8.13 14.24 2.14
CA LYS A 95 7.35 15.35 1.58
C LYS A 95 8.18 16.64 1.58
N ILE A 96 8.78 17.00 2.72
CA ILE A 96 9.66 18.18 2.84
C ILE A 96 10.79 18.13 1.81
N LEU A 97 11.52 17.01 1.75
CA LEU A 97 12.61 16.84 0.79
C LEU A 97 12.11 16.99 -0.65
N SER A 98 10.96 16.42 -0.99
CA SER A 98 10.42 16.52 -2.34
C SER A 98 10.02 17.95 -2.72
N GLU A 99 9.50 18.73 -1.77
CA GLU A 99 9.17 20.15 -1.96
C GLU A 99 10.42 21.02 -2.18
N GLU A 100 11.52 20.68 -1.49
CA GLU A 100 12.80 21.37 -1.63
C GLU A 100 13.51 21.06 -2.96
N VAL A 101 13.49 19.80 -3.39
CA VAL A 101 14.28 19.32 -4.54
C VAL A 101 13.55 19.49 -5.87
N VAL A 102 12.22 19.44 -5.88
CA VAL A 102 11.41 19.55 -7.11
C VAL A 102 10.76 20.93 -7.20
N THR A 103 11.14 21.68 -8.23
CA THR A 103 10.61 23.02 -8.49
C THR A 103 9.24 22.99 -9.16
N ASP A 104 8.44 24.04 -8.97
CA ASP A 104 7.13 24.17 -9.62
C ASP A 104 7.25 24.17 -11.16
N LYS A 105 8.32 24.78 -11.70
CA LYS A 105 8.63 24.74 -13.13
C LYS A 105 8.87 23.31 -13.64
N GLN A 106 9.50 22.45 -12.85
CA GLN A 106 9.65 21.03 -13.22
C GLN A 106 8.29 20.32 -13.26
N MET A 107 7.40 20.61 -12.30
CA MET A 107 6.04 20.08 -12.29
C MET A 107 5.21 20.56 -13.49
N GLU A 108 5.27 21.84 -13.84
CA GLU A 108 4.61 22.41 -15.03
C GLU A 108 5.04 21.70 -16.33
N ASN A 109 6.30 21.29 -16.40
CA ASN A 109 6.89 20.63 -17.56
C ASN A 109 6.86 19.09 -17.48
N ALA A 110 6.32 18.51 -16.41
CA ALA A 110 6.39 17.08 -16.13
C ALA A 110 5.78 16.24 -17.27
N LYS A 111 4.68 16.71 -17.89
CA LYS A 111 4.01 16.01 -19.01
C LYS A 111 4.87 15.87 -20.25
N TYR A 112 5.80 16.80 -20.49
CA TYR A 112 6.70 16.75 -21.63
C TYR A 112 7.89 15.81 -21.36
N ARG A 113 8.38 15.81 -20.13
CA ARG A 113 9.50 14.96 -19.71
C ARG A 113 9.08 13.50 -19.49
N PHE A 114 7.92 13.30 -18.86
CA PHE A 114 7.37 12.00 -18.47
C PHE A 114 5.96 11.82 -19.05
N PRO A 115 5.81 11.65 -20.38
CA PRO A 115 4.50 11.60 -21.03
C PRO A 115 3.66 10.36 -20.65
N HIS A 116 4.31 9.27 -20.23
CA HIS A 116 3.65 8.09 -19.67
C HIS A 116 3.66 8.16 -18.14
N ASN A 117 2.52 7.97 -17.49
CA ASN A 117 2.35 8.06 -16.02
C ASN A 117 2.97 9.35 -15.47
N THR A 118 2.50 10.50 -15.98
CA THR A 118 2.98 11.81 -15.55
C THR A 118 2.80 11.98 -14.04
N PRO A 119 3.86 12.32 -13.29
CA PRO A 119 3.76 12.53 -11.85
C PRO A 119 2.82 13.70 -11.53
N LYS A 120 1.97 13.53 -10.52
CA LYS A 120 0.99 14.53 -10.06
C LYS A 120 1.44 15.30 -8.83
N THR A 121 2.43 14.79 -8.10
CA THR A 121 3.02 15.44 -6.93
C THR A 121 4.54 15.55 -7.11
N LYS A 122 5.16 16.45 -6.35
CA LYS A 122 6.62 16.60 -6.32
C LYS A 122 7.32 15.33 -5.82
N GLU A 123 6.72 14.63 -4.86
CA GLU A 123 7.19 13.32 -4.40
C GLU A 123 7.17 12.26 -5.52
N GLU A 124 6.06 12.14 -6.27
CA GLU A 124 5.99 11.26 -7.45
C GLU A 124 7.03 11.65 -8.51
N TYR A 125 7.24 12.96 -8.72
CA TYR A 125 8.22 13.47 -9.68
C TYR A 125 9.64 13.09 -9.26
N LEU A 126 9.99 13.24 -7.98
CA LEU A 126 11.29 12.87 -7.45
C LEU A 126 11.57 11.38 -7.68
N TYR A 127 10.63 10.50 -7.32
CA TYR A 127 10.78 9.06 -7.55
C TYR A 127 10.83 8.70 -9.03
N ARG A 128 10.01 9.35 -9.86
CA ARG A 128 10.02 9.14 -11.30
C ARG A 128 11.33 9.59 -11.93
N ASN A 129 11.92 10.68 -11.44
CA ASN A 129 13.22 11.16 -11.90
C ASN A 129 14.32 10.13 -11.61
N ILE A 130 14.41 9.66 -10.36
CA ILE A 130 15.37 8.61 -9.94
C ILE A 130 15.17 7.33 -10.77
N PHE A 131 13.91 6.90 -10.94
CA PHE A 131 13.61 5.74 -11.78
C PHE A 131 14.10 5.92 -13.22
N HIS A 132 13.88 7.10 -13.81
CA HIS A 132 14.29 7.37 -15.19
C HIS A 132 15.81 7.45 -15.35
N GLU A 133 16.54 7.91 -14.33
CA GLU A 133 18.01 7.91 -14.32
C GLU A 133 18.58 6.48 -14.37
N HIS A 134 17.97 5.53 -13.66
CA HIS A 134 18.38 4.12 -13.70
C HIS A 134 17.79 3.34 -14.88
N PHE A 135 16.58 3.68 -15.31
CA PHE A 135 15.81 2.98 -16.34
C PHE A 135 15.25 3.96 -17.38
N PRO A 136 16.09 4.47 -18.30
CA PRO A 136 15.70 5.57 -19.20
C PRO A 136 14.69 5.17 -20.29
N SER A 137 14.39 3.88 -20.44
CA SER A 137 13.51 3.39 -21.50
C SER A 137 12.02 3.61 -21.19
N GLN A 138 11.24 3.95 -22.22
CA GLN A 138 9.78 4.03 -22.12
C GLN A 138 9.15 2.67 -21.80
N SER A 139 9.75 1.57 -22.26
CA SER A 139 9.30 0.22 -21.93
C SER A 139 9.39 -0.08 -20.44
N ALA A 140 10.48 0.34 -19.77
CA ALA A 140 10.62 0.18 -18.33
C ALA A 140 9.55 0.98 -17.56
N ALA A 141 9.26 2.21 -17.99
CA ALA A 141 8.20 3.02 -17.38
C ALA A 141 6.81 2.35 -17.50
N LYS A 142 6.54 1.67 -18.63
CA LYS A 142 5.29 0.91 -18.84
C LYS A 142 5.15 -0.33 -17.95
N CYS A 143 6.24 -0.83 -17.38
CA CYS A 143 6.18 -1.93 -16.41
C CYS A 143 5.72 -1.48 -15.01
N VAL A 144 5.63 -0.17 -14.75
CA VAL A 144 5.19 0.38 -13.46
C VAL A 144 3.69 0.68 -13.56
N PRO A 145 2.81 -0.06 -12.85
CA PRO A 145 1.39 0.25 -12.85
C PRO A 145 1.15 1.61 -12.19
N TYR A 146 0.23 2.39 -12.76
CA TYR A 146 -0.18 3.68 -12.23
C TYR A 146 -1.70 3.73 -12.15
N GLU A 147 -2.20 3.62 -10.92
CA GLU A 147 -3.63 3.62 -10.61
C GLU A 147 -3.86 4.48 -9.37
N SER A 148 -5.01 5.17 -9.31
CA SER A 148 -5.43 5.85 -8.08
C SER A 148 -5.62 4.81 -6.97
N SER A 149 -4.92 4.99 -5.85
CA SER A 149 -4.95 4.09 -4.70
C SER A 149 -4.74 4.88 -3.42
N ILE A 150 -5.39 4.45 -2.33
CA ILE A 150 -5.14 4.95 -0.98
C ILE A 150 -4.84 3.75 -0.10
N ALA A 151 -3.75 3.78 0.67
CA ALA A 151 -3.44 2.76 1.70
C ALA A 151 -3.59 1.29 1.23
N CYS A 152 -3.08 0.96 0.04
CA CYS A 152 -3.19 -0.36 -0.60
C CYS A 152 -4.62 -0.77 -1.03
N SER A 153 -5.55 0.18 -1.12
CA SER A 153 -6.88 -0.01 -1.70
C SER A 153 -6.85 0.23 -3.20
N THR A 154 -7.56 -0.63 -3.94
CA THR A 154 -7.66 -0.52 -5.40
C THR A 154 -8.51 0.69 -5.79
N ALA A 155 -8.37 1.17 -7.03
CA ALA A 155 -9.20 2.28 -7.55
C ALA A 155 -10.71 2.06 -7.35
N THR A 156 -11.20 0.84 -7.52
CA THR A 156 -12.63 0.51 -7.27
C THR A 156 -12.97 0.46 -5.79
N ALA A 157 -12.04 0.16 -4.88
CA ALA A 157 -12.32 0.30 -3.45
C ALA A 157 -12.53 1.77 -3.06
N LEU A 158 -11.91 2.72 -3.78
CA LEU A 158 -12.19 4.16 -3.64
C LEU A 158 -13.60 4.53 -4.12
N GLU A 159 -14.21 3.74 -5.01
CA GLU A 159 -15.57 3.99 -5.51
C GLU A 159 -16.63 3.63 -4.47
N TRP A 160 -16.32 2.68 -3.58
CA TRP A 160 -17.25 2.10 -2.60
C TRP A 160 -17.40 2.89 -1.31
N ASP A 161 -16.48 3.81 -1.03
CA ASP A 161 -16.54 4.65 0.16
C ASP A 161 -16.15 6.09 -0.20
N GLU A 162 -17.12 6.99 -0.08
CA GLU A 162 -17.00 8.40 -0.43
C GLU A 162 -15.92 9.14 0.37
N SER A 163 -15.57 8.64 1.57
CA SER A 163 -14.50 9.22 2.39
C SER A 163 -13.11 9.03 1.76
N PHE A 164 -12.95 8.04 0.88
CA PHE A 164 -11.71 7.82 0.13
C PHE A 164 -11.64 8.65 -1.17
N LYS A 165 -12.77 9.07 -1.75
CA LYS A 165 -12.78 9.80 -3.03
C LYS A 165 -12.06 11.15 -2.97
N ASN A 166 -12.07 11.79 -1.81
CA ASN A 166 -11.54 13.14 -1.62
C ASN A 166 -10.25 13.20 -0.79
N ASN A 167 -9.60 12.07 -0.49
CA ASN A 167 -8.58 12.02 0.55
C ASN A 167 -7.33 11.22 0.14
N ALA A 168 -6.54 11.75 -0.79
CA ALA A 168 -5.34 11.10 -1.35
C ALA A 168 -4.13 11.08 -0.40
N ASP A 169 -4.33 10.94 0.91
CA ASP A 169 -3.22 10.87 1.86
C ASP A 169 -2.59 9.47 1.89
N PRO A 170 -1.31 9.31 1.46
CA PRO A 170 -0.64 8.02 1.49
C PRO A 170 -0.32 7.53 2.91
N SER A 171 -0.27 8.42 3.91
CA SER A 171 -0.10 7.99 5.31
C SER A 171 -1.36 7.34 5.88
N GLY A 172 -2.53 7.63 5.31
CA GLY A 172 -3.81 7.12 5.77
C GLY A 172 -4.32 7.76 7.08
N ARG A 173 -3.57 8.73 7.62
CA ARG A 173 -3.96 9.62 8.74
C ARG A 173 -5.30 10.29 8.52
N ALA A 174 -5.64 10.54 7.25
CA ALA A 174 -6.90 11.16 6.89
C ALA A 174 -8.15 10.29 7.13
N MET A 175 -7.98 9.01 7.52
CA MET A 175 -9.03 8.09 7.94
C MET A 175 -9.32 8.16 9.45
N SER A 176 -9.48 9.38 9.98
CA SER A 176 -9.68 9.66 11.43
C SER A 176 -10.90 9.00 12.07
N LYS A 177 -11.83 8.44 11.29
CA LYS A 177 -13.05 7.77 11.78
C LYS A 177 -12.90 6.26 12.03
N VAL A 178 -11.78 5.64 11.65
CA VAL A 178 -11.62 4.16 11.72
C VAL A 178 -10.87 3.74 12.99
N HIS A 179 -10.01 4.60 13.54
CA HIS A 179 -9.21 4.30 14.73
C HIS A 179 -9.83 4.90 15.98
N VAL A 180 -10.14 4.05 16.97
CA VAL A 180 -10.70 4.47 18.26
C VAL A 180 -9.69 5.34 19.04
N ASN A 181 -8.40 5.11 18.82
CA ASN A 181 -7.28 5.89 19.35
C ASN A 181 -6.41 6.42 18.21
N GLY A 182 -7.00 7.16 17.27
CA GLY A 182 -6.19 7.96 16.34
C GLY A 182 -5.41 8.99 17.13
N TYR A 183 -4.08 8.89 17.17
CA TYR A 183 -3.26 9.93 17.76
C TYR A 183 -3.36 11.19 16.89
N VAL A 184 -3.87 12.28 17.49
CA VAL A 184 -3.97 13.61 16.89
C VAL A 184 -2.58 14.22 16.70
#